data_AF-A0A323U089-F1
#
_entry.id   AF-A0A323U089-F1
#
_cell.length_a   1.000
_cell.length_b   1.000
_cell.length_c   1.000
_cell.angle_alpha   90.00
_cell.angle_beta   90.00
_cell.angle_gamma   90.00
#
_symmetry.space_group_name_H-M   'P 1'
#
loop_
_entity.id
_entity.type
_entity.pdbx_description
1 polymer ?
#
loop_
_entity_poly.entity_id
_entity_poly.type
_entity_poly.pdbx_seq_one_letter_code
_entity_poly.pdbx_strand_id
1 'polypeptide(L)'
;MRTVLWDKNGDPILYCTGSGVVYTLANRPVGVLLEPGADGYRQVVDFMGGHRGWYRGGLMWDREGCLFAFGKGVQAPLELPRVKPLRAELKPIPAPGHPLALPSSLPPFRPQWSQYDAASFFGTEEEVERG
;
A
#
# COMPACT_ATOMS: atom_id res chain seq x y z
N MET A 1 9.58 -10.73 -8.28
CA MET A 1 9.17 -9.50 -9.01
C MET A 1 8.85 -8.40 -8.01
N ARG A 2 9.05 -7.12 -8.35
CA ARG A 2 8.70 -5.98 -7.49
C ARG A 2 7.73 -5.07 -8.25
N THR A 3 6.80 -4.46 -7.53
CA THR A 3 5.82 -3.53 -8.08
C THR A 3 5.94 -2.22 -7.34
N VAL A 4 6.31 -1.15 -8.04
CA VAL A 4 6.29 0.21 -7.49
C VAL A 4 4.84 0.72 -7.53
N LEU A 5 4.47 1.53 -6.54
CA LEU A 5 3.15 2.14 -6.43
C LEU A 5 3.29 3.66 -6.45
N TRP A 6 2.41 4.30 -7.21
CA TRP A 6 2.32 5.73 -7.40
C TRP A 6 1.05 6.29 -6.79
N ASP A 7 1.11 7.53 -6.32
CA ASP A 7 -0.01 8.25 -5.71
C ASP A 7 -0.86 9.00 -6.76
N LYS A 8 -1.89 9.73 -6.29
CA LYS A 8 -2.77 10.56 -7.11
C LYS A 8 -2.09 11.64 -7.96
N ASN A 9 -0.82 11.97 -7.69
CA ASN A 9 -0.02 12.94 -8.44
C ASN A 9 0.96 12.26 -9.41
N GLY A 10 0.95 10.92 -9.46
CA GLY A 10 1.91 10.13 -10.22
C GLY A 10 3.30 10.11 -9.58
N ASP A 11 3.43 10.43 -8.31
CA ASP A 11 4.69 10.33 -7.56
C ASP A 11 4.85 8.91 -6.99
N PRO A 12 6.03 8.26 -7.15
CA PRO A 12 6.26 6.95 -6.54
C PRO A 12 6.31 7.12 -5.01
N ILE A 13 5.60 6.26 -4.28
CA ILE A 13 5.49 6.36 -2.82
C ILE A 13 5.86 5.07 -2.09
N LEU A 14 5.61 3.91 -2.70
CA LEU A 14 5.83 2.60 -2.09
C LEU A 14 6.31 1.59 -3.14
N TYR A 15 6.79 0.45 -2.69
CA TYR A 15 6.90 -0.73 -3.54
C TYR A 15 6.58 -2.01 -2.78
N CYS A 16 5.96 -2.95 -3.48
CA CYS A 16 5.67 -4.29 -3.01
C CYS A 16 6.72 -5.27 -3.57
N THR A 17 7.16 -6.19 -2.72
CA THR A 17 8.04 -7.29 -3.11
C THR A 17 7.24 -8.54 -3.47
N GLY A 18 7.90 -9.51 -4.12
CA GLY A 18 7.27 -10.78 -4.50
C GLY A 18 6.82 -11.62 -3.31
N SER A 19 7.40 -11.40 -2.13
CA SER A 19 6.98 -12.01 -0.86
C SER A 19 5.81 -11.28 -0.19
N GLY A 20 5.20 -10.29 -0.84
CA GLY A 20 4.06 -9.56 -0.30
C GLY A 20 4.43 -8.43 0.67
N VAL A 21 5.69 -8.23 1.02
CA VAL A 21 6.08 -7.13 1.92
C VAL A 21 6.03 -5.79 1.18
N VAL A 22 5.44 -4.79 1.81
CA VAL A 22 5.31 -3.39 1.37
C VAL A 22 6.41 -2.55 2.03
N TYR A 23 7.11 -1.76 1.21
CA TYR A 23 8.21 -0.91 1.62
C TYR A 23 7.99 0.54 1.18
N THR A 24 8.55 1.46 1.96
CA THR A 24 8.82 2.84 1.54
C THR A 24 9.94 2.88 0.51
N LEU A 25 10.06 3.98 -0.25
CA LEU A 25 11.19 4.17 -1.17
C LEU A 25 12.55 4.27 -0.46
N ALA A 26 12.57 4.51 0.85
CA ALA A 26 13.76 4.45 1.70
C ALA A 26 14.11 3.01 2.14
N ASN A 27 13.47 2.00 1.53
CA ASN A 27 13.66 0.59 1.81
C ASN A 27 13.28 0.14 3.22
N ARG A 28 12.48 0.93 3.96
CA ARG A 28 11.91 0.52 5.25
C ARG A 28 10.62 -0.27 5.04
N PRO A 29 10.47 -1.47 5.62
CA PRO A 29 9.24 -2.25 5.55
C PRO A 29 8.17 -1.55 6.40
N VAL A 30 6.95 -1.41 5.86
CA VAL A 30 5.83 -0.75 6.54
C VAL A 30 4.57 -1.61 6.66
N GLY A 31 4.50 -2.70 5.91
CA GLY A 31 3.40 -3.65 6.04
C GLY A 31 3.57 -4.87 5.15
N VAL A 32 2.56 -5.72 5.13
CA VAL A 32 2.50 -6.93 4.33
C VAL A 32 1.14 -7.06 3.63
N LEU A 33 1.18 -7.66 2.45
CA LEU A 33 0.02 -8.13 1.72
C LEU A 33 -0.25 -9.57 2.14
N LEU A 34 -1.40 -9.81 2.78
CA LEU A 34 -1.81 -11.16 3.15
C LEU A 34 -2.18 -11.99 1.91
N GLU A 35 -2.39 -13.29 2.12
CA GLU A 35 -2.89 -14.17 1.09
C GLU A 35 -4.24 -13.67 0.54
N PRO A 36 -4.49 -13.83 -0.77
CA PRO A 36 -5.71 -13.36 -1.38
C PRO A 36 -6.92 -14.16 -0.85
N GLY A 37 -8.00 -13.46 -0.55
CA GLY A 37 -9.29 -14.08 -0.29
C GLY A 37 -9.94 -14.61 -1.58
N ALA A 38 -11.15 -15.17 -1.47
CA ALA A 38 -11.91 -15.72 -2.60
C ALA A 38 -12.10 -14.72 -3.76
N ASP A 39 -12.22 -13.43 -3.44
CA ASP A 39 -12.41 -12.35 -4.42
C ASP A 39 -11.11 -11.83 -5.05
N GLY A 40 -9.96 -12.44 -4.72
CA GLY A 40 -8.64 -12.07 -5.23
C GLY A 40 -8.03 -10.82 -4.60
N TYR A 41 -8.71 -10.19 -3.64
CA TYR A 41 -8.18 -9.08 -2.84
C TYR A 41 -7.29 -9.60 -1.72
N ARG A 42 -6.16 -8.93 -1.53
CA ARG A 42 -5.24 -9.13 -0.41
C ARG A 42 -5.46 -8.01 0.59
N GLN A 43 -5.49 -8.33 1.88
CA GLN A 43 -5.45 -7.29 2.91
C GLN A 43 -4.04 -6.71 3.01
N VAL A 44 -3.97 -5.40 3.16
CA VAL A 44 -2.76 -4.65 3.48
C VAL A 44 -2.78 -4.43 4.98
N VAL A 45 -1.83 -5.03 5.69
CA VAL A 45 -1.73 -4.91 7.15
C VAL A 45 -0.37 -4.35 7.53
N ASP A 46 -0.31 -3.57 8.60
CA ASP A 46 0.96 -3.18 9.21
C ASP A 46 1.55 -4.34 10.03
N PHE A 47 2.78 -4.19 10.52
CA PHE A 47 3.44 -5.21 11.35
C PHE A 47 2.87 -5.38 12.76
N MET A 48 1.95 -4.51 13.18
CA MET A 48 1.18 -4.64 14.42
C MET A 48 -0.13 -5.41 14.20
N GLY A 49 -0.40 -5.89 12.97
CA GLY A 49 -1.64 -6.57 12.60
C GLY A 49 -2.81 -5.63 12.32
N GLY A 50 -2.56 -4.32 12.29
CA GLY A 50 -3.55 -3.30 11.96
C GLY A 50 -3.89 -3.34 10.48
N HIS A 51 -5.17 -3.53 10.17
CA HIS A 51 -5.65 -3.45 8.80
C HIS A 51 -5.59 -2.02 8.28
N ARG A 52 -4.96 -1.82 7.12
CA ARG A 52 -4.77 -0.51 6.48
C ARG A 52 -5.49 -0.38 5.15
N GLY A 53 -5.69 -1.48 4.45
CA GLY A 53 -6.08 -1.39 3.05
C GLY A 53 -6.32 -2.72 2.37
N TRP A 54 -6.62 -2.63 1.08
CA TRP A 54 -6.85 -3.76 0.20
C TRP A 54 -5.93 -3.59 -0.99
N TYR A 55 -5.47 -4.69 -1.56
CA TYR A 55 -4.61 -4.69 -2.72
C TYR A 55 -5.06 -5.75 -3.72
N ARG A 56 -5.15 -5.38 -4.99
CA ARG A 56 -5.53 -6.27 -6.10
C ARG A 56 -5.03 -5.69 -7.41
N GLY A 57 -4.34 -6.52 -8.20
CA GLY A 57 -3.96 -6.16 -9.57
C GLY A 57 -3.11 -4.89 -9.70
N GLY A 58 -2.31 -4.55 -8.67
CA GLY A 58 -1.50 -3.33 -8.67
C GLY A 58 -2.23 -2.09 -8.16
N LEU A 59 -3.49 -2.18 -7.76
CA LEU A 59 -4.21 -1.11 -7.09
C LEU A 59 -4.22 -1.36 -5.58
N MET A 60 -4.04 -0.29 -4.81
CA MET A 60 -4.11 -0.28 -3.36
C MET A 60 -5.21 0.69 -2.93
N TRP A 61 -6.14 0.24 -2.10
CA TRP A 61 -7.23 1.03 -1.55
C TRP A 61 -7.11 1.16 -0.04
N ASP A 62 -7.63 2.26 0.50
CA ASP A 62 -7.78 2.44 1.93
C ASP A 62 -9.00 1.72 2.51
N ARG A 63 -9.20 1.84 3.82
CA ARG A 63 -10.32 1.26 4.58
C ARG A 63 -11.71 1.76 4.19
N GLU A 64 -11.77 2.87 3.50
CA GLU A 64 -13.03 3.48 3.07
C GLU A 64 -13.35 3.08 1.61
N GLY A 65 -12.49 2.31 0.97
CA GLY A 65 -12.63 1.87 -0.41
C GLY A 65 -12.15 2.93 -1.43
N CYS A 66 -11.41 3.95 -1.01
CA CYS A 66 -10.85 4.96 -1.91
C CYS A 66 -9.49 4.49 -2.45
N LEU A 67 -9.18 4.82 -3.70
CA LEU A 67 -7.91 4.45 -4.32
C LEU A 67 -6.77 5.23 -3.66
N PHE A 68 -5.83 4.53 -3.04
CA PHE A 68 -4.69 5.12 -2.37
C PHE A 68 -3.46 5.16 -3.29
N ALA A 69 -3.16 4.06 -3.97
CA ALA A 69 -2.01 3.97 -4.85
C ALA A 69 -2.24 3.00 -6.02
N PHE A 70 -1.46 3.14 -7.08
CA PHE A 70 -1.57 2.31 -8.28
C PHE A 70 -0.22 1.92 -8.86
N GLY A 71 -0.15 0.76 -9.52
CA GLY A 71 1.02 0.28 -10.25
C GLY A 71 1.05 0.82 -11.69
N LYS A 72 2.24 0.87 -12.29
CA LYS A 72 2.39 1.34 -13.68
C LYS A 72 1.62 0.45 -14.65
N GLY A 73 0.80 1.06 -15.51
CA GLY A 73 0.10 0.38 -16.60
C GLY A 73 -1.16 -0.39 -16.19
N VAL A 74 -1.62 -0.22 -14.94
CA VAL A 74 -2.87 -0.82 -14.48
C VAL A 74 -4.08 -0.01 -14.96
N GLN A 75 -5.24 -0.65 -15.01
CA GLN A 75 -6.52 0.01 -15.22
C GLN A 75 -7.21 0.22 -13.87
N ALA A 76 -7.90 1.34 -13.71
CA ALA A 76 -8.60 1.72 -12.48
C ALA A 76 -10.00 2.26 -12.79
N PRO A 77 -10.91 2.31 -11.80
CA PRO A 77 -12.25 2.91 -11.95
C PRO A 77 -12.22 4.44 -12.03
N LEU A 78 -11.05 5.07 -12.08
CA LEU A 78 -10.83 6.49 -12.30
C LEU A 78 -9.60 6.72 -13.20
N GLU A 79 -9.48 7.92 -13.77
CA GLU A 79 -8.32 8.30 -14.58
C GLU A 79 -7.05 8.31 -13.71
N LEU A 80 -6.01 7.62 -14.18
CA LEU A 80 -4.73 7.53 -13.50
C LEU A 80 -3.76 8.58 -14.04
N PRO A 81 -3.05 9.31 -13.17
CA PRO A 81 -2.06 10.28 -13.60
C PRO A 81 -0.89 9.59 -14.30
N ARG A 82 -0.15 10.35 -15.10
CA ARG A 82 1.11 9.87 -15.67
C ARG A 82 2.13 9.61 -14.57
N VAL A 83 2.67 8.40 -14.53
CA VAL A 83 3.71 8.03 -13.56
C VAL A 83 5.00 8.82 -13.80
N LYS A 84 5.54 9.40 -12.73
CA LYS A 84 6.87 10.00 -12.70
C LYS A 84 7.94 8.92 -12.53
N PRO A 85 9.17 9.14 -13.04
CA PRO A 85 10.25 8.16 -12.93
C PRO A 85 10.60 7.85 -11.48
N LEU A 86 10.87 6.57 -11.19
CA LEU A 86 11.48 6.17 -9.93
C LEU A 86 12.94 6.61 -9.92
N ARG A 87 13.32 7.44 -8.94
CA ARG A 87 14.71 7.90 -8.74
C ARG A 87 15.42 7.20 -7.59
N ALA A 88 14.71 6.38 -6.82
CA ALA A 88 15.26 5.66 -5.66
C ALA A 88 15.82 4.29 -6.07
N GLU A 89 16.93 3.91 -5.45
CA GLU A 89 17.46 2.55 -5.55
C GLU A 89 16.75 1.62 -4.56
N LEU A 90 16.09 0.59 -5.08
CA LEU A 90 15.31 -0.33 -4.26
C LEU A 90 16.20 -1.48 -3.75
N LYS A 91 16.55 -1.42 -2.48
CA LYS A 91 17.36 -2.39 -1.73
C LYS A 91 16.60 -2.79 -0.45
N PRO A 92 15.56 -3.65 -0.55
CA PRO A 92 14.76 -4.03 0.60
C PRO A 92 15.65 -4.66 1.68
N ILE A 93 15.45 -4.23 2.93
CA ILE A 93 16.05 -4.85 4.11
C ILE A 93 15.11 -5.97 4.61
N PRO A 94 15.59 -6.92 5.44
CA PRO A 94 14.72 -7.92 6.04
C PRO A 94 13.55 -7.28 6.79
N ALA A 95 12.35 -7.81 6.58
CA ALA A 95 11.14 -7.36 7.25
C ALA A 95 10.90 -8.11 8.57
N PRO A 96 10.19 -7.52 9.53
CA PRO A 96 9.64 -8.26 10.65
C PRO A 96 8.78 -9.45 10.18
N GLY A 97 8.58 -10.43 11.06
CA GLY A 97 7.72 -11.57 10.79
C GLY A 97 6.29 -11.17 10.41
N HIS A 98 5.53 -12.12 9.85
CA HIS A 98 4.15 -11.86 9.44
C HIS A 98 3.26 -11.70 10.68
N PRO A 99 2.46 -10.62 10.75
CA PRO A 99 1.55 -10.40 11.86
C PRO A 99 0.37 -11.37 11.79
N LEU A 100 -0.19 -11.69 12.96
CA LEU A 100 -1.53 -12.27 13.04
C LEU A 100 -2.54 -11.17 12.76
N ALA A 101 -3.35 -11.34 11.72
CA ALA A 101 -4.38 -10.38 11.34
C ALA A 101 -5.74 -11.06 11.30
N LEU A 102 -6.77 -10.34 11.73
CA LEU A 102 -8.14 -10.80 11.63
C LEU A 102 -8.68 -10.53 10.22
N PRO A 103 -9.50 -11.43 9.66
CA PRO A 103 -10.16 -11.18 8.40
C PRO A 103 -11.06 -9.95 8.51
N SER A 104 -10.99 -9.09 7.50
CA SER A 104 -11.80 -7.90 7.32
C SER A 104 -12.62 -8.00 6.04
N SER A 105 -13.86 -7.52 6.09
CA SER A 105 -14.75 -7.47 4.91
C SER A 105 -14.27 -6.44 3.89
N LEU A 106 -14.67 -6.62 2.63
CA LEU A 106 -14.42 -5.63 1.58
C LEU A 106 -15.33 -4.41 1.78
N PRO A 107 -14.80 -3.17 1.65
CA PRO A 107 -15.62 -1.97 1.63
C PRO A 107 -16.33 -1.81 0.27
N PRO A 108 -17.36 -0.95 0.19
CA PRO A 108 -17.84 -0.48 -1.09
C PRO A 108 -16.77 0.40 -1.75
N PHE A 109 -16.15 -0.08 -2.83
CA PHE A 109 -15.11 0.67 -3.55
C PHE A 109 -15.68 1.91 -4.23
N ARG A 110 -14.94 3.02 -4.12
CA ARG A 110 -15.33 4.34 -4.63
C ARG A 110 -14.33 4.80 -5.69
N PRO A 111 -14.78 5.41 -6.80
CA PRO A 111 -13.90 5.95 -7.85
C PRO A 111 -13.32 7.31 -7.43
N GLN A 112 -12.68 7.37 -6.26
CA GLN A 112 -12.08 8.59 -5.72
C GLN A 112 -10.72 8.29 -5.08
N TRP A 113 -9.85 9.29 -5.07
CA TRP A 113 -8.56 9.19 -4.39
C TRP A 113 -8.73 9.23 -2.87
N SER A 114 -7.88 8.47 -2.18
CA SER A 114 -7.71 8.56 -0.74
C SER A 114 -7.17 9.92 -0.34
N GLN A 115 -7.53 10.36 0.86
CA GLN A 115 -6.97 11.56 1.50
C GLN A 115 -5.64 11.29 2.19
N TYR A 116 -5.31 10.03 2.48
CA TYR A 116 -4.09 9.65 3.18
C TYR A 116 -2.86 9.74 2.27
N ASP A 117 -1.73 10.15 2.84
CA ASP A 117 -0.42 9.91 2.25
C ASP A 117 0.17 8.59 2.79
N ALA A 118 1.38 8.23 2.35
CA ALA A 118 2.02 6.99 2.78
C ALA A 118 2.32 6.92 4.28
N ALA A 119 2.63 8.05 4.93
CA ALA A 119 2.93 8.09 6.35
C ALA A 119 1.65 7.90 7.17
N SER A 120 0.59 8.67 6.86
CA SER A 120 -0.70 8.55 7.54
C SER A 120 -1.38 7.20 7.28
N PHE A 121 -1.20 6.60 6.10
CA PHE A 121 -1.79 5.30 5.77
C PHE A 121 -1.27 4.17 6.68
N PHE A 122 0.05 4.11 6.89
CA PHE A 122 0.67 3.10 7.76
C PHE A 122 0.85 3.56 9.21
N GLY A 123 0.55 4.81 9.53
CA GLY A 123 0.71 5.38 10.87
C GLY A 123 2.17 5.52 11.28
N THR A 124 3.07 5.82 10.34
CA THR A 124 4.51 6.00 10.61
C THR A 124 4.86 7.44 11.00
N GLU A 125 3.88 8.21 11.50
CA GLU A 125 4.22 9.43 12.22
C GLU A 125 5.02 9.01 13.46
N GLU A 126 6.28 9.44 13.48
CA GLU A 126 7.03 9.61 14.71
C GLU A 126 6.09 10.23 15.76
N GLU A 127 5.87 9.51 16.87
CA GLU A 127 5.59 10.13 18.16
C GLU A 127 6.79 11.05 18.48
N VAL A 128 6.84 12.22 17.85
CA VAL A 128 7.74 13.30 18.23
C VAL A 128 6.86 14.41 18.77
N GLU A 129 6.99 14.55 20.08
CA GLU A 129 6.50 15.64 20.94
C GLU A 129 5.00 15.64 21.25
N ARG A 130 4.62 14.86 22.28
CA ARG A 130 3.75 15.34 23.38
C ARG A 130 3.73 14.34 24.53
N GLY A 131 4.38 14.71 25.64
CA GLY A 131 4.36 14.00 26.92
C GLY A 131 5.50 14.41 27.82
#